data_AF-A0A936D867-F1
#
_entry.id   AF-A0A936D867-F1
#
_cell.length_a   1.000
_cell.length_b   1.000
_cell.length_c   1.000
_cell.angle_alpha   90.00
_cell.angle_beta   90.00
_cell.angle_gamma   90.00
#
_symmetry.space_group_name_H-M   'P 1'
#
loop_
_entity.id
_entity.type
_entity.pdbx_description
1 polymer ?
#
loop_
_entity_poly.entity_id
_entity_poly.type
_entity_poly.pdbx_seq_one_letter_code
_entity_poly.pdbx_strand_id
1 'polypeptide(L)'
;MGRILCALGLLVLFVPPLAGCDDQKKQPAPSSSAAASAPVSAASSPSSPASAIVDASPPKADAQAAPMPERPVPKTSPTVGAGMPQEVQMKAIAYMAAMRAPHPDDAPVDDPFVKDLQRKLGPIVLSMDSGPEKGRLNRVELVGAGRQIDLLMSAGCSAETPTRAVVQRAGVAHAQLLSHGVLVVRCNDSHAQCLQSTRDPSDVLCTTAPRHK
;
A
#
# COMPACT_ATOMS: atom_id res chain seq x y z
N MET A 1 -56.23 -28.71 13.13
CA MET A 1 -56.02 -30.17 13.03
C MET A 1 -54.71 -30.38 12.27
N GLY A 2 -53.67 -31.12 12.70
CA GLY A 2 -53.16 -31.56 14.02
C GLY A 2 -51.62 -31.64 13.87
N ARG A 3 -50.78 -31.18 14.80
CA ARG A 3 -50.20 -31.90 15.96
C ARG A 3 -49.56 -33.26 15.67
N ILE A 4 -48.24 -33.36 15.87
CA ILE A 4 -47.39 -34.37 16.58
C ILE A 4 -45.92 -34.05 16.18
N LEU A 5 -44.87 -33.80 16.99
CA LEU A 5 -44.49 -33.93 18.41
C LEU A 5 -43.45 -35.06 18.69
N CYS A 6 -42.40 -34.73 19.45
CA CYS A 6 -41.32 -35.59 20.01
C CYS A 6 -40.32 -36.18 18.98
N ALA A 7 -39.05 -36.46 19.33
CA ALA A 7 -38.30 -36.48 20.61
C ALA A 7 -36.84 -36.02 20.35
N LEU A 8 -35.91 -35.74 21.28
CA LEU A 8 -35.76 -35.56 22.75
C LEU A 8 -34.35 -36.12 23.09
N GLY A 9 -33.55 -35.41 23.90
CA GLY A 9 -32.14 -35.73 24.22
C GLY A 9 -31.29 -34.44 24.17
N LEU A 10 -30.97 -33.72 25.27
CA LEU A 10 -30.64 -34.11 26.66
C LEU A 10 -29.41 -35.04 26.70
N LEU A 11 -28.35 -34.81 27.49
CA LEU A 11 -28.19 -34.02 28.74
C LEU A 11 -26.66 -33.77 29.05
N VAL A 12 -26.33 -32.86 30.00
CA VAL A 12 -25.03 -32.70 30.75
C VAL A 12 -23.83 -32.09 29.95
N LEU A 13 -23.19 -30.93 30.24
CA LEU A 13 -22.68 -30.19 31.45
C LEU A 13 -21.35 -30.70 32.08
N PHE A 14 -20.22 -29.99 31.90
CA PHE A 14 -19.12 -29.95 32.89
C PHE A 14 -18.23 -28.70 32.78
N VAL A 15 -17.97 -28.03 33.91
CA VAL A 15 -17.22 -26.77 34.20
C VAL A 15 -16.93 -26.76 35.72
N PRO A 16 -15.92 -26.08 36.36
CA PRO A 16 -14.57 -25.57 35.99
C PRO A 16 -13.49 -26.42 36.74
N PRO A 17 -12.48 -25.96 37.57
CA PRO A 17 -11.66 -24.72 37.66
C PRO A 17 -10.11 -24.88 37.89
N LEU A 18 -9.39 -23.74 37.75
CA LEU A 18 -8.20 -23.22 38.49
C LEU A 18 -7.11 -24.14 39.12
N ALA A 19 -5.86 -24.00 38.66
CA ALA A 19 -4.55 -23.95 39.37
C ALA A 19 -3.41 -24.08 38.31
N GLY A 20 -2.18 -23.57 38.40
CA GLY A 20 -1.45 -22.80 39.43
C GLY A 20 0.04 -23.17 39.38
N CYS A 21 0.94 -22.22 39.01
CA CYS A 21 2.42 -22.25 39.06
C CYS A 21 2.90 -20.93 38.40
N ASP A 22 3.17 -19.83 39.11
CA ASP A 22 4.11 -19.56 40.22
C ASP A 22 5.56 -19.27 39.76
N ASP A 23 6.18 -18.30 40.44
CA ASP A 23 7.35 -17.53 40.01
C ASP A 23 8.68 -18.31 40.00
N GLN A 24 9.63 -17.88 39.14
CA GLN A 24 11.03 -17.89 39.57
C GLN A 24 11.83 -16.68 39.06
N LYS A 25 12.06 -15.72 39.98
CA LYS A 25 13.04 -14.63 39.83
C LYS A 25 14.48 -15.17 39.80
N LYS A 26 15.33 -14.63 38.91
CA LYS A 26 16.70 -14.17 39.26
C LYS A 26 17.39 -13.35 38.15
N GLN A 27 17.63 -12.07 38.44
CA GLN A 27 18.79 -11.29 37.97
C GLN A 27 20.10 -11.80 38.67
N PRO A 28 21.33 -11.32 38.36
CA PRO A 28 21.74 -10.23 37.44
C PRO A 28 22.89 -10.59 36.45
N ALA A 29 23.38 -9.61 35.70
CA ALA A 29 24.61 -9.66 34.90
C ALA A 29 25.90 -9.36 35.70
N PRO A 30 27.08 -9.70 35.16
CA PRO A 30 28.16 -8.71 34.91
C PRO A 30 28.62 -8.74 33.42
N SER A 31 29.08 -7.65 32.79
CA SER A 31 30.39 -6.96 32.92
C SER A 31 31.62 -7.87 32.65
N SER A 32 32.69 -7.48 31.93
CA SER A 32 33.04 -6.27 31.15
C SER A 32 34.37 -6.49 30.39
N SER A 33 34.71 -5.63 29.41
CA SER A 33 36.08 -5.38 28.86
C SER A 33 36.79 -6.53 28.10
N ALA A 34 37.82 -6.35 27.24
CA ALA A 34 38.55 -5.21 26.63
C ALA A 34 39.19 -5.72 25.30
N ALA A 35 39.24 -5.00 24.17
CA ALA A 35 40.10 -3.87 23.77
C ALA A 35 41.60 -4.17 23.43
N ALA A 36 41.96 -4.09 22.13
CA ALA A 36 43.28 -3.76 21.51
C ALA A 36 43.08 -3.80 19.96
N SER A 37 43.37 -2.80 19.09
CA SER A 37 44.61 -2.03 18.81
C SER A 37 45.74 -2.89 18.20
N ALA A 38 46.42 -2.60 17.07
CA ALA A 38 46.37 -1.59 15.98
C ALA A 38 47.27 -2.15 14.81
N PRO A 39 48.04 -1.44 13.93
CA PRO A 39 48.01 -0.05 13.38
C PRO A 39 48.35 0.10 11.84
N VAL A 40 48.26 1.35 11.32
CA VAL A 40 48.96 2.06 10.19
C VAL A 40 49.02 1.55 8.71
N SER A 41 48.65 2.43 7.77
CA SER A 41 49.59 3.22 6.92
C SER A 41 48.93 4.27 6.01
N ALA A 42 49.59 5.41 5.79
CA ALA A 42 49.29 6.46 4.77
C ALA A 42 50.19 6.24 3.52
N ALA A 43 50.17 6.98 2.40
CA ALA A 43 49.51 8.22 1.93
C ALA A 43 49.25 8.07 0.39
N SER A 44 48.55 8.94 -0.36
CA SER A 44 48.97 10.31 -0.76
C SER A 44 47.88 11.00 -1.61
N SER A 45 47.89 12.35 -1.65
CA SER A 45 47.06 13.17 -2.56
C SER A 45 47.58 13.18 -4.01
N PRO A 46 46.79 13.70 -4.97
CA PRO A 46 47.16 15.03 -5.50
C PRO A 46 45.99 16.02 -5.69
N SER A 47 46.34 17.24 -6.09
CA SER A 47 45.59 18.50 -6.03
C SER A 47 44.46 18.70 -7.06
N SER A 48 43.62 19.70 -6.78
CA SER A 48 42.57 20.28 -7.64
C SER A 48 43.08 20.85 -8.98
N PRO A 49 42.17 21.20 -9.90
CA PRO A 49 41.82 22.62 -9.97
C PRO A 49 40.32 22.91 -9.86
N ALA A 50 40.00 24.19 -9.65
CA ALA A 50 38.65 24.68 -9.42
C ALA A 50 37.74 24.61 -10.67
N SER A 51 36.44 24.40 -10.42
CA SER A 51 35.35 24.82 -11.30
C SER A 51 34.32 25.56 -10.46
N ALA A 52 33.68 26.57 -11.05
CA ALA A 52 33.07 27.66 -10.33
C ALA A 52 31.88 27.25 -9.43
N ILE A 53 31.84 27.85 -8.23
CA ILE A 53 30.61 28.17 -7.53
C ILE A 53 29.78 29.11 -8.43
N VAL A 54 28.88 28.51 -9.21
CA VAL A 54 27.75 29.24 -9.79
C VAL A 54 26.72 29.34 -8.68
N ASP A 55 26.40 30.58 -8.29
CA ASP A 55 25.24 30.88 -7.43
C ASP A 55 23.96 30.59 -8.22
N ALA A 56 23.61 29.31 -8.27
CA ALA A 56 22.32 28.85 -8.69
C ALA A 56 21.42 28.82 -7.45
N SER A 57 20.89 29.99 -7.09
CA SER A 57 19.62 30.07 -6.36
C SER A 57 18.69 28.99 -6.92
N PRO A 58 18.11 28.10 -6.08
CA PRO A 58 17.30 27.01 -6.59
C PRO A 58 16.21 27.62 -7.47
N PRO A 59 16.08 27.22 -8.75
CA PRO A 59 15.01 27.73 -9.57
C PRO A 59 13.73 27.42 -8.80
N LYS A 60 12.91 28.46 -8.56
CA LYS A 60 11.54 28.23 -8.13
C LYS A 60 10.97 27.28 -9.17
N ALA A 61 10.73 26.04 -8.76
CA ALA A 61 9.93 25.14 -9.55
C ALA A 61 8.55 25.78 -9.56
N ASP A 62 8.28 26.56 -10.62
CA ASP A 62 6.94 26.71 -11.13
C ASP A 62 6.44 25.30 -11.38
N ALA A 63 5.80 24.74 -10.35
CA ALA A 63 5.29 23.38 -10.33
C ALA A 63 4.01 23.33 -11.17
N GLN A 64 4.13 23.75 -12.42
CA GLN A 64 3.27 23.32 -13.51
C GLN A 64 3.32 21.80 -13.46
N ALA A 65 2.26 21.20 -12.92
CA ALA A 65 2.15 19.76 -12.84
C ALA A 65 2.38 19.21 -14.23
N ALA A 66 3.36 18.31 -14.37
CA ALA A 66 3.71 17.77 -15.68
C ALA A 66 2.44 17.21 -16.32
N PRO A 67 2.10 17.62 -17.56
CA PRO A 67 0.84 17.22 -18.18
C PRO A 67 0.76 15.70 -18.20
N MET A 68 -0.42 15.15 -17.88
CA MET A 68 -0.59 13.70 -17.79
C MET A 68 -0.15 13.04 -19.11
N PRO A 69 0.73 12.02 -19.06
CA PRO A 69 1.12 11.26 -20.24
C PRO A 69 -0.10 10.69 -20.97
N GLU A 70 0.04 10.42 -22.27
CA GLU A 70 -1.01 9.73 -23.01
C GLU A 70 -1.28 8.34 -22.40
N ARG A 71 -2.56 7.97 -22.33
CA ARG A 71 -3.00 6.72 -21.72
C ARG A 71 -2.56 5.53 -22.58
N PRO A 72 -1.90 4.50 -22.01
CA PRO A 72 -1.35 3.38 -22.78
C PRO A 72 -2.42 2.50 -23.45
N VAL A 73 -3.64 2.48 -22.91
CA VAL A 73 -4.78 1.67 -23.38
C VAL A 73 -6.11 2.43 -23.19
N PRO A 74 -7.18 2.12 -23.94
CA PRO A 74 -8.51 2.74 -23.74
C PRO A 74 -9.12 2.44 -22.37
N LYS A 75 -9.99 3.30 -21.86
CA LYS A 75 -10.71 3.09 -20.57
C LYS A 75 -11.57 1.82 -20.57
N THR A 76 -12.06 1.39 -21.74
CA THR A 76 -12.84 0.16 -21.93
C THR A 76 -12.01 -1.13 -21.83
N SER A 77 -10.67 -1.04 -21.91
CA SER A 77 -9.75 -2.16 -21.70
C SER A 77 -8.60 -1.70 -20.81
N PRO A 78 -8.83 -1.61 -19.49
CA PRO A 78 -7.91 -0.94 -18.55
C PRO A 78 -6.62 -1.70 -18.27
N THR A 79 -6.38 -2.86 -18.89
CA THR A 79 -5.31 -3.79 -18.48
C THR A 79 -4.18 -3.88 -19.49
N VAL A 80 -2.99 -3.48 -19.07
CA VAL A 80 -1.73 -3.70 -19.78
C VAL A 80 -1.10 -5.01 -19.32
N GLY A 81 -1.10 -6.01 -20.21
CA GLY A 81 -0.55 -7.33 -19.94
C GLY A 81 0.94 -7.44 -20.29
N ALA A 82 1.66 -8.34 -19.62
CA ALA A 82 3.09 -8.59 -19.84
C ALA A 82 3.47 -9.03 -21.28
N GLY A 83 2.51 -9.47 -22.08
CA GLY A 83 2.68 -9.78 -23.51
C GLY A 83 2.50 -8.59 -24.46
N MET A 84 2.10 -7.41 -23.96
CA MET A 84 2.02 -6.19 -24.78
C MET A 84 3.41 -5.63 -25.09
N PRO A 85 3.59 -4.81 -26.15
CA PRO A 85 4.88 -4.23 -26.50
C PRO A 85 5.52 -3.48 -25.33
N GLN A 86 6.85 -3.57 -25.20
CA GLN A 86 7.60 -2.95 -24.09
C GLN A 86 7.30 -1.45 -23.96
N GLU A 87 7.12 -0.73 -25.08
CA GLU A 87 6.77 0.70 -25.05
C GLU A 87 5.41 0.95 -24.37
N VAL A 88 4.41 0.08 -24.57
CA VAL A 88 3.10 0.17 -23.89
C VAL A 88 3.25 -0.09 -22.40
N GLN A 89 4.11 -1.03 -22.00
CA GLN A 89 4.43 -1.30 -20.59
C GLN A 89 5.14 -0.10 -19.93
N MET A 90 6.10 0.52 -20.62
CA MET A 90 6.79 1.72 -20.14
C MET A 90 5.84 2.94 -20.05
N LYS A 91 4.96 3.13 -21.05
CA LYS A 91 3.89 4.15 -20.99
C LYS A 91 2.94 3.90 -19.81
N ALA A 92 2.61 2.65 -19.51
CA ALA A 92 1.81 2.31 -18.33
C ALA A 92 2.51 2.68 -17.02
N ILE A 93 3.80 2.36 -16.87
CA ILE A 93 4.59 2.76 -15.69
C ILE A 93 4.60 4.29 -15.53
N ALA A 94 4.85 5.04 -16.60
CA ALA A 94 4.86 6.50 -16.60
C ALA A 94 3.47 7.09 -16.25
N TYR A 95 2.40 6.59 -16.87
CA TYR A 95 1.03 7.02 -16.59
C TYR A 95 0.62 6.71 -15.13
N MET A 96 0.97 5.52 -14.63
CA MET A 96 0.75 5.13 -13.24
C MET A 96 1.53 5.99 -12.24
N ALA A 97 2.71 6.49 -12.61
CA ALA A 97 3.44 7.45 -11.79
C ALA A 97 2.74 8.82 -11.81
N ALA A 98 2.34 9.30 -12.99
CA ALA A 98 1.64 10.58 -13.16
C ALA A 98 0.30 10.65 -12.41
N MET A 99 -0.49 9.56 -12.38
CA MET A 99 -1.72 9.52 -11.57
C MET A 99 -1.49 9.85 -10.08
N ARG A 100 -0.34 9.43 -9.52
CA ARG A 100 0.04 9.65 -8.12
C ARG A 100 0.71 11.00 -7.87
N ALA A 101 1.18 11.67 -8.92
CA ALA A 101 1.90 12.92 -8.80
C ALA A 101 0.94 14.03 -8.31
N PRO A 102 1.28 14.79 -7.25
CA PRO A 102 0.44 15.88 -6.79
C PRO A 102 0.45 17.04 -7.79
N HIS A 103 -0.71 17.65 -7.96
CA HIS A 103 -0.91 18.95 -8.60
C HIS A 103 -0.95 20.06 -7.53
N PRO A 104 -0.64 21.32 -7.89
CA PRO A 104 -0.79 22.46 -6.98
C PRO A 104 -2.19 22.63 -6.36
N ASP A 105 -3.22 22.23 -7.11
CA ASP A 105 -4.63 22.36 -6.72
C ASP A 105 -5.15 21.19 -5.88
N ASP A 106 -4.36 20.13 -5.66
CA ASP A 106 -4.78 19.02 -4.80
C ASP A 106 -4.79 19.43 -3.33
N ALA A 107 -5.76 18.91 -2.57
CA ALA A 107 -5.78 19.09 -1.13
C ALA A 107 -4.49 18.57 -0.45
N PRO A 108 -4.06 19.19 0.67
CA PRO A 108 -3.08 18.59 1.56
C PRO A 108 -3.62 17.27 2.13
N VAL A 109 -2.73 16.37 2.56
CA VAL A 109 -3.15 15.10 3.13
C VAL A 109 -3.73 15.30 4.52
N ASP A 110 -4.92 14.75 4.75
CA ASP A 110 -5.56 14.66 6.06
C ASP A 110 -5.09 13.38 6.77
N ASP A 111 -3.98 13.47 7.50
CA ASP A 111 -3.38 12.38 8.27
C ASP A 111 -4.38 11.57 9.13
N PRO A 112 -5.24 12.18 9.98
CA PRO A 112 -6.20 11.42 10.77
C PRO A 112 -7.27 10.75 9.90
N PHE A 113 -7.83 11.42 8.88
CA PHE A 113 -8.78 10.78 7.97
C PHE A 113 -8.17 9.55 7.27
N VAL A 114 -6.97 9.68 6.72
CA VAL A 114 -6.32 8.60 5.96
C VAL A 114 -5.96 7.42 6.88
N LYS A 115 -5.52 7.67 8.12
CA LYS A 115 -5.26 6.62 9.12
C LYS A 115 -6.54 5.92 9.58
N ASP A 116 -7.66 6.64 9.71
CA ASP A 116 -8.96 6.05 10.06
C ASP A 116 -9.50 5.18 8.92
N LEU A 117 -9.37 5.67 7.68
CA LEU A 117 -9.71 4.92 6.49
C LEU A 117 -8.84 3.66 6.32
N GLN A 118 -7.53 3.73 6.62
CA GLN A 118 -6.64 2.57 6.62
C GLN A 118 -7.15 1.48 7.58
N ARG A 119 -7.50 1.85 8.81
CA ARG A 119 -8.05 0.92 9.82
C ARG A 119 -9.39 0.33 9.39
N LYS A 120 -10.26 1.15 8.76
CA LYS A 120 -11.56 0.71 8.22
C LYS A 120 -11.41 -0.25 7.04
N LEU A 121 -10.45 -0.03 6.16
CA LEU A 121 -10.19 -0.86 4.98
C LEU A 121 -9.54 -2.22 5.32
N GLY A 122 -8.78 -2.32 6.42
CA GLY A 122 -8.13 -3.56 6.87
C GLY A 122 -9.03 -4.82 6.82
N PRO A 123 -10.15 -4.88 7.56
CA PRO A 123 -11.07 -6.02 7.52
C PRO A 123 -11.81 -6.16 6.18
N ILE A 124 -12.04 -5.05 5.46
CA ILE A 124 -12.68 -5.07 4.13
C ILE A 124 -11.78 -5.79 3.12
N VAL A 125 -10.51 -5.42 3.03
CA VAL A 125 -9.53 -6.07 2.15
C VAL A 125 -9.35 -7.54 2.54
N LEU A 126 -9.28 -7.86 3.83
CA LEU A 126 -9.23 -9.25 4.30
C LEU A 126 -10.44 -10.08 3.84
N SER A 127 -11.64 -9.50 3.85
CA SER A 127 -12.88 -10.15 3.35
C SER A 127 -12.95 -10.29 1.83
N MET A 128 -12.13 -9.53 1.10
CA MET A 128 -12.09 -9.50 -0.36
C MET A 128 -10.93 -10.30 -0.96
N ASP A 129 -9.85 -10.50 -0.21
CA ASP A 129 -8.71 -11.33 -0.61
C ASP A 129 -9.19 -12.76 -0.86
N SER A 130 -8.91 -13.30 -2.04
CA SER A 130 -9.31 -14.65 -2.46
C SER A 130 -8.16 -15.65 -2.45
N GLY A 131 -6.91 -15.20 -2.29
CA GLY A 131 -5.73 -16.07 -2.35
C GLY A 131 -5.43 -16.81 -1.02
N PRO A 132 -4.35 -17.61 -0.98
CA PRO A 132 -4.02 -18.44 0.18
C PRO A 132 -3.35 -17.67 1.33
N GLU A 133 -2.55 -16.64 1.05
CA GLU A 133 -1.68 -15.97 2.06
C GLU A 133 -2.39 -14.83 2.82
N LYS A 134 -3.70 -14.97 3.11
CA LYS A 134 -4.54 -13.94 3.75
C LYS A 134 -4.11 -13.55 5.17
N GLY A 135 -3.19 -14.29 5.80
CA GLY A 135 -2.63 -13.96 7.11
C GLY A 135 -1.36 -13.09 7.09
N ARG A 136 -0.64 -12.98 5.96
CA ARG A 136 0.79 -12.58 5.97
C ARG A 136 1.12 -11.19 5.40
N LEU A 137 0.18 -10.53 4.72
CA LEU A 137 0.36 -9.20 4.14
C LEU A 137 -0.23 -8.12 5.05
N ASN A 138 0.43 -6.96 5.09
CA ASN A 138 -0.13 -5.74 5.65
C ASN A 138 -1.30 -5.27 4.77
N ARG A 139 -2.53 -5.63 5.13
CA ARG A 139 -3.72 -5.51 4.26
C ARG A 139 -3.91 -4.15 3.62
N VAL A 140 -3.56 -3.07 4.32
CA VAL A 140 -3.65 -1.71 3.82
C VAL A 140 -2.39 -0.93 4.17
N GLU A 141 -1.74 -0.36 3.18
CA GLU A 141 -0.53 0.46 3.32
C GLU A 141 -0.79 1.89 2.81
N LEU A 142 -0.10 2.86 3.40
CA LEU A 142 -0.18 4.28 3.03
C LEU A 142 1.14 4.69 2.38
N VAL A 143 1.08 5.05 1.10
CA VAL A 143 2.25 5.38 0.27
C VAL A 143 2.22 6.86 -0.09
N GLY A 144 3.40 7.47 -0.23
CA GLY A 144 3.53 8.89 -0.58
C GLY A 144 2.91 9.82 0.46
N ALA A 145 3.26 9.62 1.73
CA ALA A 145 2.69 10.35 2.88
C ALA A 145 1.15 10.34 2.93
N GLY A 146 0.53 9.21 2.54
CA GLY A 146 -0.93 9.05 2.55
C GLY A 146 -1.65 9.45 1.27
N ARG A 147 -0.96 10.01 0.26
CA ARG A 147 -1.55 10.34 -1.05
C ARG A 147 -1.99 9.11 -1.86
N GLN A 148 -1.47 7.93 -1.55
CA GLN A 148 -1.87 6.66 -2.16
C GLN A 148 -2.24 5.64 -1.09
N ILE A 149 -3.38 4.96 -1.28
CA ILE A 149 -3.81 3.86 -0.42
C ILE A 149 -3.64 2.55 -1.18
N ASP A 150 -2.85 1.64 -0.62
CA ASP A 150 -2.59 0.32 -1.18
C ASP A 150 -3.42 -0.74 -0.47
N LEU A 151 -4.19 -1.50 -1.23
CA LEU A 151 -4.94 -2.67 -0.80
C LEU A 151 -4.10 -3.90 -1.17
N LEU A 152 -3.39 -4.47 -0.19
CA LEU A 152 -2.51 -5.62 -0.41
C LEU A 152 -3.26 -6.94 -0.22
N MET A 153 -3.40 -7.67 -1.32
CA MET A 153 -4.15 -8.92 -1.42
C MET A 153 -3.23 -10.03 -1.91
N SER A 154 -3.50 -11.29 -1.52
CA SER A 154 -2.75 -12.42 -2.05
C SER A 154 -3.25 -12.83 -3.45
N ALA A 155 -4.57 -12.71 -3.67
CA ALA A 155 -5.20 -12.69 -4.99
C ALA A 155 -6.55 -11.94 -4.95
N GLY A 156 -7.03 -11.47 -6.10
CA GLY A 156 -8.36 -10.88 -6.28
C GLY A 156 -8.38 -9.42 -6.74
N CYS A 157 -7.25 -8.88 -7.19
CA CYS A 157 -7.20 -7.56 -7.81
C CYS A 157 -7.79 -7.57 -9.22
N SER A 158 -8.73 -6.66 -9.45
CA SER A 158 -9.32 -6.33 -10.74
C SER A 158 -9.57 -4.82 -10.80
N ALA A 159 -10.00 -4.30 -11.95
CA ALA A 159 -10.25 -2.88 -12.13
C ALA A 159 -11.32 -2.33 -11.17
N GLU A 160 -12.28 -3.17 -10.78
CA GLU A 160 -13.39 -2.83 -9.90
C GLU A 160 -13.02 -2.92 -8.41
N THR A 161 -11.95 -3.63 -8.07
CA THR A 161 -11.57 -3.90 -6.66
C THR A 161 -11.33 -2.64 -5.82
N PRO A 162 -10.61 -1.59 -6.30
CA PRO A 162 -10.48 -0.33 -5.56
C PRO A 162 -11.82 0.33 -5.23
N THR A 163 -12.70 0.49 -6.22
CA THR A 163 -14.03 1.10 -6.05
C THR A 163 -14.95 0.24 -5.18
N ARG A 164 -14.88 -1.09 -5.29
CA ARG A 164 -15.61 -2.02 -4.41
C ARG A 164 -15.16 -1.92 -2.95
N ALA A 165 -13.86 -1.80 -2.69
CA ALA A 165 -13.34 -1.67 -1.33
C ALA A 165 -13.73 -0.31 -0.70
N VAL A 166 -13.48 0.79 -1.40
CA VAL A 166 -13.63 2.15 -0.87
C VAL A 166 -15.08 2.63 -0.92
N VAL A 167 -15.70 2.63 -2.10
CA VAL A 167 -17.04 3.20 -2.28
C VAL A 167 -18.11 2.24 -1.77
N GLN A 168 -18.10 1.00 -2.26
CA GLN A 168 -19.21 0.06 -1.99
C GLN A 168 -19.16 -0.55 -0.58
N ARG A 169 -17.97 -0.73 0.01
CA ARG A 169 -17.81 -1.34 1.34
C ARG A 169 -17.40 -0.37 2.44
N ALA A 170 -16.43 0.52 2.19
CA ALA A 170 -16.06 1.54 3.18
C ALA A 170 -17.01 2.76 3.17
N GLY A 171 -17.87 2.92 2.15
CA GLY A 171 -18.85 4.02 2.08
C GLY A 171 -18.22 5.40 1.88
N VAL A 172 -17.01 5.46 1.32
CA VAL A 172 -16.27 6.72 1.09
C VAL A 172 -16.28 7.04 -0.40
N ALA A 173 -16.71 8.25 -0.76
CA ALA A 173 -16.72 8.69 -2.16
C ALA A 173 -15.31 9.08 -2.64
N HIS A 174 -15.02 8.90 -3.93
CA HIS A 174 -13.74 9.32 -4.51
C HIS A 174 -13.50 10.83 -4.41
N ALA A 175 -14.56 11.65 -4.49
CA ALA A 175 -14.47 13.09 -4.24
C ALA A 175 -14.04 13.41 -2.79
N GLN A 176 -14.47 12.60 -1.81
CA GLN A 176 -14.03 12.73 -0.42
C GLN A 176 -12.57 12.32 -0.26
N LEU A 177 -12.12 11.25 -0.92
CA LEU A 177 -10.69 10.90 -0.96
C LEU A 177 -9.84 12.06 -1.48
N LEU A 178 -10.27 12.67 -2.60
CA LEU A 178 -9.56 13.80 -3.20
C LEU A 178 -9.52 15.02 -2.28
N SER A 179 -10.63 15.35 -1.60
CA SER A 179 -10.67 16.48 -0.66
C SER A 179 -9.81 16.27 0.60
N HIS A 180 -9.46 15.03 0.93
CA HIS A 180 -8.53 14.68 2.02
C HIS A 180 -7.11 14.37 1.49
N GLY A 181 -6.79 14.72 0.24
CA GLY A 181 -5.45 14.64 -0.36
C GLY A 181 -5.05 13.26 -0.89
N VAL A 182 -5.95 12.28 -0.91
CA VAL A 182 -5.72 10.95 -1.48
C VAL A 182 -5.99 10.99 -2.99
N LEU A 183 -4.98 10.67 -3.78
CA LEU A 183 -4.97 10.81 -5.25
C LEU A 183 -5.25 9.49 -5.98
N VAL A 184 -4.85 8.36 -5.37
CA VAL A 184 -4.91 7.03 -5.98
C VAL A 184 -5.27 5.96 -4.95
N VAL A 185 -6.14 5.04 -5.33
CA VAL A 185 -6.36 3.78 -4.62
C VAL A 185 -5.83 2.64 -5.48
N ARG A 186 -4.89 1.86 -4.96
CA ARG A 186 -4.21 0.77 -5.66
C ARG A 186 -4.62 -0.57 -5.05
N CYS A 187 -5.11 -1.49 -5.87
CA CYS A 187 -5.10 -2.91 -5.52
C CYS A 187 -3.78 -3.51 -6.02
N ASN A 188 -3.11 -4.29 -5.18
CA ASN A 188 -1.91 -5.03 -5.57
C ASN A 188 -1.97 -6.48 -5.07
N ASP A 189 -1.82 -7.43 -5.99
CA ASP A 189 -1.68 -8.85 -5.69
C ASP A 189 -0.54 -9.52 -6.47
N SER A 190 -0.41 -10.84 -6.34
CA SER A 190 0.64 -11.64 -6.99
C SER A 190 0.56 -11.73 -8.52
N HIS A 191 -0.49 -11.18 -9.14
CA HIS A 191 -0.77 -11.28 -10.58
C HIS A 191 -1.05 -9.93 -11.24
N ALA A 192 -1.64 -8.97 -10.52
CA ALA A 192 -2.07 -7.70 -11.04
C ALA A 192 -1.94 -6.54 -10.04
N GLN A 193 -1.66 -5.36 -10.58
CA GLN A 193 -1.66 -4.10 -9.88
C GLN A 193 -2.63 -3.14 -10.59
N CYS A 194 -3.75 -2.79 -9.95
CA CYS A 194 -4.77 -1.91 -10.51
C CYS A 194 -4.86 -0.60 -9.73
N LEU A 195 -4.69 0.53 -10.41
CA LEU A 195 -4.76 1.88 -9.83
C LEU A 195 -6.03 2.57 -10.31
N GLN A 196 -6.80 3.07 -9.36
CA GLN A 196 -7.97 3.92 -9.55
C GLN A 196 -7.58 5.36 -9.20
N SER A 197 -7.73 6.29 -10.14
CA SER A 197 -7.62 7.73 -9.88
C SER A 197 -8.81 8.21 -9.04
N THR A 198 -8.58 9.10 -8.07
CA THR A 198 -9.65 9.79 -7.33
C THR A 198 -10.11 11.07 -8.02
N ARG A 199 -9.22 11.70 -8.82
CA ARG A 199 -9.54 12.84 -9.70
C ARG A 199 -10.48 12.45 -10.84
N ASP A 200 -10.29 11.24 -11.38
CA ASP A 200 -11.18 10.65 -12.38
C ASP A 200 -11.58 9.23 -11.96
N PRO A 201 -12.75 9.06 -11.33
CA PRO A 201 -13.30 7.76 -10.95
C PRO A 201 -13.52 6.76 -12.09
N SER A 202 -13.50 7.21 -13.36
CA SER A 202 -13.55 6.32 -14.52
C SER A 202 -12.17 5.86 -14.99
N ASP A 203 -11.10 6.48 -14.49
CA ASP A 203 -9.73 6.15 -14.89
C ASP A 203 -9.12 5.08 -13.97
N VAL A 204 -9.20 3.84 -14.44
CA VAL A 204 -8.51 2.69 -13.85
C VAL A 204 -7.46 2.15 -14.80
N LEU A 205 -6.23 2.00 -14.34
CA LEU A 205 -5.15 1.35 -15.09
C LEU A 205 -4.61 0.16 -14.30
N CYS A 206 -4.75 -1.03 -14.88
CA CYS A 206 -4.20 -2.28 -14.39
C CYS A 206 -2.95 -2.67 -15.18
N THR A 207 -1.93 -3.18 -14.49
CA THR A 207 -0.76 -3.86 -15.08
C THR A 207 -0.63 -5.23 -14.48
N THR A 208 -0.29 -6.25 -15.28
CA THR A 208 0.13 -7.54 -14.70
C THR A 208 1.43 -7.38 -13.90
N ALA A 209 1.51 -7.98 -12.72
CA ALA A 209 2.69 -7.93 -11.87
C ALA A 209 3.92 -8.54 -12.60
N PRO A 210 5.13 -7.96 -12.46
CA PRO A 210 6.34 -8.54 -13.01
C PRO A 210 6.56 -9.96 -12.49
N ARG A 211 6.59 -10.95 -13.40
CA ARG A 211 6.95 -12.32 -13.06
C ARG A 211 8.46 -12.38 -12.82
N HIS A 212 8.89 -12.43 -11.56
CA HIS A 212 10.22 -12.93 -11.25
C HIS A 212 10.33 -14.37 -11.77
N LYS A 213 11.34 -14.63 -12.60
CA LYS A 213 11.75 -15.96 -13.06
C LYS A 213 13.06 -16.32 -12.37
#